data_AF-A0A8I0T5K7-F1
#
_entry.id   AF-A0A8I0T5K7-F1
#
_cell.length_a   1.000
_cell.length_b   1.000
_cell.length_c   1.000
_cell.angle_alpha   90.00
_cell.angle_beta   90.00
_cell.angle_gamma   90.00
#
_symmetry.space_group_name_H-M   'P 1'
#
loop_
_entity.id
_entity.type
_entity.pdbx_description
1 polymer ?
#
loop_
_entity_poly.entity_id
_entity_poly.type
_entity_poly.pdbx_seq_one_letter_code
_entity_poly.pdbx_strand_id
1 'polypeptide(L)'
;MPKGLPFELKSYLALVELTGKCIRTDKKGAILESQPILSRLNIEPDNWMKLTTQFSRIFHGAVGREQVLTAYCETLKKRRRTNLANCERLLV
;
A
#
# COMPACT_ATOMS: atom_id res chain seq x y z
N MET A 1 3.88 -17.47 14.37
CA MET A 1 3.06 -16.64 13.46
C MET A 1 1.96 -17.51 12.86
N PRO A 2 0.72 -17.00 12.68
CA PRO A 2 -0.32 -17.76 12.00
C PRO A 2 0.12 -18.10 10.57
N LYS A 3 -0.30 -19.27 10.06
CA LYS A 3 -0.10 -19.63 8.66
C LYS A 3 -1.05 -18.78 7.81
N GLY A 4 -0.49 -17.82 7.08
CA GLY A 4 -1.25 -16.95 6.17
C GLY A 4 -0.99 -15.47 6.40
N LEU A 5 -1.69 -14.63 5.64
CA LEU A 5 -1.62 -13.18 5.81
C LEU A 5 -2.31 -12.79 7.13
N PRO A 6 -1.77 -11.80 7.88
CA PRO A 6 -2.30 -11.39 9.18
C PRO A 6 -3.52 -10.48 9.03
N PHE A 7 -4.48 -10.85 8.18
CA PHE A 7 -5.74 -10.14 8.00
C PHE A 7 -6.87 -11.10 7.66
N GLU A 8 -8.08 -10.75 8.08
CA GLU A 8 -9.28 -11.51 7.76
C GLU A 8 -9.68 -11.37 6.28
N LEU A 9 -10.13 -12.46 5.67
CA LEU A 9 -10.62 -12.45 4.28
C LEU A 9 -11.70 -11.39 4.04
N LYS A 10 -12.64 -11.24 4.98
CA LYS A 10 -13.70 -10.23 4.90
C LYS A 10 -13.14 -8.81 4.84
N SER A 11 -12.09 -8.53 5.62
CA SER A 11 -11.41 -7.23 5.59
C SER A 11 -10.75 -6.98 4.23
N TYR A 12 -10.11 -8.00 3.65
CA TYR A 12 -9.49 -7.88 2.33
C TYR A 12 -10.51 -7.61 1.22
N LEU A 13 -11.61 -8.38 1.18
CA LEU A 13 -12.66 -8.17 0.18
C LEU A 13 -13.28 -6.77 0.30
N ALA A 14 -13.52 -6.31 1.53
CA ALA A 14 -14.00 -4.95 1.76
C ALA A 14 -13.00 -3.90 1.23
N LEU A 15 -11.69 -4.06 1.49
CA LEU A 15 -10.66 -3.16 0.98
C LEU A 15 -10.63 -3.10 -0.55
N VAL A 16 -10.73 -4.24 -1.22
CA VAL A 16 -10.73 -4.34 -2.69
C VAL A 16 -11.96 -3.65 -3.27
N GLU A 17 -13.16 -3.93 -2.73
CA GLU A 17 -14.40 -3.31 -3.19
C GLU A 17 -14.35 -1.78 -3.02
N LEU A 18 -13.92 -1.31 -1.85
CA LEU A 18 -13.79 0.11 -1.55
C LEU A 18 -12.79 0.79 -2.49
N THR A 19 -11.64 0.16 -2.74
CA THR A 19 -10.64 0.67 -3.68
C THR A 19 -11.23 0.83 -5.08
N GLY A 20 -11.98 -0.16 -5.57
CA GLY A 20 -12.64 -0.09 -6.87
C GLY A 20 -13.66 1.06 -6.95
N LYS A 21 -14.43 1.28 -5.88
CA LYS A 21 -15.39 2.39 -5.78
C LYS A 21 -14.71 3.76 -5.74
N CYS A 22 -13.55 3.89 -5.11
CA CYS A 22 -12.79 5.15 -5.08
C CYS A 22 -12.13 5.47 -6.43
N ILE A 23 -11.66 4.46 -7.17
CA ILE A 23 -11.02 4.67 -8.49
C ILE A 23 -12.04 5.12 -9.55
N ARG A 24 -13.26 4.57 -9.53
CA ARG A 24 -14.29 4.84 -10.53
C ARG A 24 -15.33 5.84 -10.04
N THR A 25 -14.91 7.09 -9.91
CA THR A 25 -15.77 8.22 -9.53
C THR A 25 -16.88 8.51 -10.54
N ASP A 26 -16.72 8.04 -11.78
CA ASP A 26 -17.66 8.22 -12.90
C ASP A 26 -18.89 7.29 -12.83
N LYS A 27 -19.01 6.45 -11.80
CA LYS A 27 -19.95 5.32 -11.79
C LYS A 27 -20.80 5.28 -10.53
N LYS A 28 -22.01 4.72 -10.68
CA LYS A 28 -22.94 4.51 -9.56
C LYS A 28 -22.25 3.68 -8.47
N GLY A 29 -22.26 4.18 -7.24
CA GLY A 29 -21.57 3.55 -6.11
C GLY A 29 -20.17 4.08 -5.83
N ALA A 30 -19.72 5.14 -6.52
CA ALA A 30 -18.53 5.90 -6.14
C ALA A 30 -18.64 6.41 -4.71
N ILE A 31 -17.54 6.31 -3.95
CA ILE A 31 -17.45 6.76 -2.57
C ILE A 31 -16.57 8.02 -2.54
N LEU A 32 -17.09 9.10 -1.96
CA LEU A 32 -16.39 10.39 -1.83
C LEU A 32 -15.53 10.50 -0.56
N GLU A 33 -15.74 9.63 0.44
CA GLU A 33 -15.10 9.74 1.76
C GLU A 33 -14.27 8.50 2.15
N SER A 34 -13.21 8.77 2.94
CA SER A 34 -12.28 7.76 3.43
C SER A 34 -12.97 6.75 4.35
N GLN A 35 -12.57 5.49 4.24
CA GLN A 35 -13.21 4.39 4.96
C GLN A 35 -12.38 3.92 6.16
N PRO A 36 -13.01 3.37 7.22
CA PRO A 36 -12.32 2.96 8.46
C PRO A 36 -11.17 1.96 8.23
N ILE A 37 -11.20 1.21 7.13
CA ILE A 37 -10.17 0.23 6.81
C ILE A 37 -8.82 0.86 6.46
N LEU A 38 -8.81 2.05 5.86
CA LEU A 38 -7.57 2.77 5.54
C LEU A 38 -6.92 3.33 6.82
N SER A 39 -7.74 3.82 7.76
CA SER A 39 -7.28 4.25 9.08
C SER A 39 -6.62 3.10 9.84
N ARG A 40 -7.14 1.87 9.74
CA ARG A 40 -6.49 0.67 10.33
C ARG A 40 -5.14 0.33 9.71
N LEU A 41 -4.95 0.65 8.43
CA LEU A 41 -3.69 0.44 7.73
C LEU A 41 -2.67 1.56 7.97
N ASN A 42 -3.10 2.67 8.59
CA ASN A 42 -2.31 3.88 8.75
C ASN A 42 -1.73 4.35 7.40
N ILE A 43 -2.61 4.48 6.40
CA ILE A 43 -2.25 5.00 5.07
C ILE A 43 -3.26 6.09 4.73
N GLU A 44 -2.74 7.28 4.42
CA GLU A 44 -3.56 8.39 3.96
C GLU A 44 -4.34 8.03 2.68
N PRO A 45 -5.62 8.44 2.53
CA PRO A 45 -6.44 8.10 1.37
C PRO A 45 -5.81 8.48 0.02
N ASP A 46 -5.17 9.66 -0.05
CA ASP A 46 -4.48 10.11 -1.27
C ASP A 46 -3.25 9.26 -1.60
N ASN A 47 -2.54 8.79 -0.57
CA ASN A 47 -1.43 7.86 -0.74
C ASN A 47 -1.95 6.50 -1.19
N TRP A 48 -3.06 6.01 -0.60
CA TRP A 48 -3.72 4.77 -1.02
C TRP A 48 -4.11 4.80 -2.50
N MET A 49 -4.66 5.93 -2.98
CA MET A 49 -5.00 6.09 -4.40
C MET A 49 -3.77 6.01 -5.31
N LYS A 50 -2.66 6.65 -4.94
CA LYS A 50 -1.40 6.54 -5.69
C LYS A 50 -0.85 5.11 -5.67
N LEU A 51 -0.85 4.47 -4.50
CA LEU A 51 -0.38 3.11 -4.32
C LEU A 51 -1.18 2.11 -5.16
N THR A 52 -2.50 2.24 -5.24
CA THR A 52 -3.37 1.28 -5.94
C THR A 52 -3.46 1.50 -7.44
N THR A 53 -3.18 2.72 -7.93
CA THR A 53 -3.29 3.04 -9.37
C THR A 53 -1.94 3.20 -10.08
N GLN A 54 -0.87 3.52 -9.35
CA GLN A 54 0.43 3.88 -9.92
C GLN A 54 1.59 3.06 -9.34
N PHE A 55 1.31 1.95 -8.64
CA PHE A 55 2.32 1.15 -7.92
C PHE A 55 3.58 0.89 -8.75
N SER A 56 3.41 0.30 -9.93
CA SER A 56 4.50 -0.10 -10.82
C SER A 56 5.23 1.08 -11.48
N ARG A 57 4.62 2.26 -11.52
CA ARG A 57 5.25 3.50 -11.99
C ARG A 57 6.09 4.16 -10.91
N ILE A 58 5.70 3.99 -9.64
CA ILE A 58 6.38 4.62 -8.50
C ILE A 58 7.53 3.74 -8.00
N PHE A 59 7.33 2.43 -7.94
CA PHE A 59 8.29 1.49 -7.37
C PHE A 59 8.91 0.60 -8.44
N HIS A 60 10.25 0.57 -8.46
CA HIS A 60 11.04 -0.21 -9.41
C HIS A 60 11.91 -1.27 -8.70
N GLY A 61 11.42 -1.85 -7.61
CA GLY A 61 12.18 -2.78 -6.78
C GLY A 61 11.48 -3.10 -5.45
N ALA A 62 12.26 -3.48 -4.44
CA ALA A 62 11.73 -3.80 -3.12
C ALA A 62 11.00 -2.59 -2.49
N VAL A 63 9.90 -2.89 -1.80
CA VAL A 63 9.02 -1.92 -1.12
C VAL A 63 8.77 -2.42 0.30
N GLY A 64 8.83 -1.54 1.29
CA GLY A 64 8.61 -1.90 2.68
C GLY A 64 9.09 -0.83 3.65
N ARG A 65 9.01 -1.13 4.95
CA ARG A 65 9.55 -0.26 6.00
C ARG A 65 11.07 -0.20 5.91
N GLU A 66 11.66 0.91 6.34
CA GLU A 66 13.11 1.15 6.26
C GLU A 66 13.94 -0.02 6.81
N GLN A 67 13.57 -0.54 7.98
CA GLN A 67 14.29 -1.64 8.64
C GLN A 67 14.37 -2.89 7.76
N VAL A 68 13.25 -3.26 7.13
CA VAL A 68 13.16 -4.45 6.27
C VAL A 68 13.88 -4.20 4.94
N LEU A 69 13.75 -3.01 4.37
CA LEU A 69 14.47 -2.63 3.15
C LEU A 69 15.99 -2.60 3.35
N THR A 70 16.44 -2.14 4.51
CA THR A 70 17.86 -2.10 4.86
C THR A 70 18.41 -3.51 4.99
N ALA A 71 17.74 -4.38 5.75
CA ALA A 71 18.12 -5.80 5.85
C ALA A 71 18.12 -6.52 4.49
N TYR A 72 17.13 -6.22 3.63
CA TYR A 72 17.06 -6.75 2.27
C TYR A 72 18.25 -6.29 1.41
N CYS A 73 18.60 -5.00 1.45
CA CYS A 73 19.74 -4.45 0.71
C CYS A 73 21.07 -5.04 1.19
N GLU A 74 21.27 -5.19 2.50
CA GLU A 74 22.46 -5.80 3.09
C GLU A 74 22.62 -7.26 2.65
N THR A 75 21.54 -8.04 2.74
CA THR A 75 21.52 -9.46 2.35
C THR A 75 21.88 -9.65 0.88
N LEU A 76 21.40 -8.75 0.01
CA LEU A 76 21.70 -8.78 -1.43
C LEU A 76 22.98 -8.00 -1.81
N LYS A 77 23.74 -7.51 -0.83
CA LYS A 77 24.95 -6.68 -1.03
C LYS A 77 24.71 -5.46 -1.95
N LYS A 78 23.49 -4.92 -1.94
CA LYS A 78 23.10 -3.73 -2.70
C LYS A 78 23.50 -2.48 -1.92
N ARG A 79 24.23 -1.57 -2.56
CA ARG A 79 24.67 -0.30 -1.94
C ARG A 79 23.57 0.76 -1.83
N ARG A 80 22.52 0.69 -2.67
CA ARG A 80 21.46 1.71 -2.74
C ARG A 80 20.11 1.15 -2.27
N ARG A 81 19.38 1.96 -1.49
CA ARG A 81 17.99 1.75 -1.06
C ARG A 81 17.04 2.54 -1.98
N THR A 82 16.94 2.13 -3.24
CA THR A 82 16.34 2.93 -4.33
C THR A 82 14.94 3.46 -4.03
N ASN A 83 14.09 2.68 -3.36
CA ASN A 83 12.70 3.06 -3.09
C ASN A 83 12.45 3.63 -1.69
N LEU A 84 13.49 3.85 -0.86
CA LEU A 84 13.30 4.23 0.55
C LEU A 84 12.48 5.51 0.69
N ALA A 85 12.85 6.57 -0.02
CA ALA A 85 12.14 7.85 0.03
C ALA A 85 10.66 7.74 -0.40
N ASN A 86 10.36 6.92 -1.42
CA ASN A 86 8.99 6.66 -1.83
C ASN A 86 8.23 5.82 -0.79
N CYS A 87 8.89 4.89 -0.10
CA CYS A 87 8.29 4.09 0.97
C CYS A 87 7.94 4.95 2.19
N GLU A 88 8.87 5.80 2.63
CA GLU A 88 8.65 6.75 3.75
C GLU A 88 7.52 7.73 3.46
N ARG A 89 7.37 8.15 2.20
CA ARG A 89 6.33 9.11 1.80
C ARG A 89 4.94 8.49 1.65
N LEU A 90 4.84 7.23 1.22
CA LEU A 90 3.57 6.64 0.77
C LEU A 90 3.02 5.54 1.68
N LEU A 91 3.85 4.91 2.51
CA LEU A 91 3.45 3.79 3.39
C LEU A 91 3.22 4.21 4.85
N VAL A 92 3.16 5.52 5.11
CA VAL A 92 3.06 6.14 6.44
C VAL A 92 1.82 7.01 6.50
#